data_AF-A0A821EC46-F1
#
_entry.id   AF-A0A821EC46-F1
#
_cell.length_a   1.000
_cell.length_b   1.000
_cell.length_c   1.000
_cell.angle_alpha   90.00
_cell.angle_beta   90.00
_cell.angle_gamma   90.00
#
_symmetry.space_group_name_H-M   'P 1'
#
loop_
_entity.id
_entity.type
_entity.pdbx_description
1 polymer ?
#
loop_
_entity_poly.entity_id
_entity_poly.type
_entity_poly.pdbx_seq_one_letter_code
_entity_poly.pdbx_strand_id
1 'polypeptide(L)'
;WEYLIRPAPKQQVTVFTGVPTIYAKLIQEYDAKYGSCSQTREIIRQQCSQKLRLMMCGSAALPESIYRRWYQISGYNLLERYGMTECGMALSNPLYGERIPGLT
;
A
#
# COMPACT_ATOMS: atom_id res chain seq x y z
N TRP A 1 2.15 11.39 2.20
CA TRP A 1 1.41 11.88 1.01
C TRP A 1 2.24 12.78 0.13
N GLU A 2 2.81 13.89 0.62
CA GLU A 2 3.62 14.79 -0.23
C GLU A 2 4.77 14.10 -0.98
N TYR A 3 5.49 13.20 -0.30
CA TYR A 3 6.59 12.44 -0.91
C TYR A 3 6.13 11.46 -2.02
N LEU A 4 4.89 10.96 -1.94
CA LEU A 4 4.30 10.07 -2.94
C LEU A 4 3.72 10.85 -4.13
N ILE A 5 3.34 12.11 -3.92
CA ILE A 5 2.57 12.91 -4.88
C ILE A 5 3.47 13.91 -5.64
N ARG A 6 4.56 14.42 -5.06
CA ARG A 6 5.44 15.40 -5.71
C ARG A 6 6.22 14.80 -6.90
N PRO A 7 6.46 15.57 -7.99
CA PRO A 7 7.43 15.18 -9.02
C PRO A 7 8.81 15.00 -8.36
N ALA A 8 9.40 13.81 -8.50
CA ALA A 8 10.50 13.36 -7.66
C ALA A 8 11.89 13.68 -8.27
N PRO A 9 12.90 13.99 -7.43
CA PRO A 9 14.31 14.07 -7.83
C PRO A 9 14.88 12.69 -8.24
N LYS A 10 16.15 12.67 -8.69
CA LYS A 10 16.89 11.56 -9.36
C LYS A 10 16.82 10.15 -8.73
N GLN A 11 16.36 10.00 -7.48
CA GLN A 11 16.11 8.72 -6.82
C GLN A 11 14.62 8.58 -6.49
N GLN A 12 13.91 7.80 -7.30
CA GLN A 12 12.50 7.52 -7.09
C GLN A 12 12.34 6.35 -6.09
N VAL A 13 11.49 6.54 -5.07
CA VAL A 13 11.04 5.43 -4.23
C VAL A 13 10.10 4.57 -5.06
N THR A 14 10.59 3.40 -5.46
CA THR A 14 9.84 2.43 -6.25
C THR A 14 9.23 1.32 -5.42
N VAL A 15 9.62 1.21 -4.14
CA VAL A 15 9.13 0.20 -3.20
C VAL A 15 8.72 0.87 -1.89
N PHE A 16 7.51 0.57 -1.43
CA PHE A 16 7.00 1.02 -0.13
C PHE A 16 6.65 -0.19 0.73
N THR A 17 7.17 -0.23 1.96
CA THR A 17 6.87 -1.29 2.93
C THR A 17 6.31 -0.66 4.20
N GLY A 18 5.29 -1.28 4.78
CA GLY A 18 4.66 -0.81 6.00
C GLY A 18 3.90 -1.92 6.72
N VAL A 19 3.52 -1.63 7.97
CA VAL A 19 2.64 -2.50 8.76
C VAL A 19 1.18 -2.04 8.60
N PRO A 20 0.18 -2.87 8.95
CA PRO A 20 -1.24 -2.52 8.76
C PRO A 20 -1.64 -1.17 9.36
N THR A 21 -1.06 -0.80 10.51
CA THR A 21 -1.33 0.48 11.18
C THR A 21 -0.88 1.71 10.40
N ILE A 22 0.19 1.60 9.59
CA ILE A 22 0.63 2.67 8.70
C ILE A 22 -0.43 2.92 7.63
N TYR A 23 -0.93 1.85 7.00
CA TYR A 23 -1.97 1.95 5.99
C TYR A 23 -3.28 2.50 6.56
N ALA A 24 -3.67 2.07 7.77
CA ALA A 24 -4.84 2.61 8.47
C ALA A 24 -4.74 4.14 8.66
N LYS A 25 -3.59 4.64 9.13
CA LYS A 25 -3.34 6.08 9.30
C LYS A 25 -3.33 6.83 7.98
N LEU A 26 -2.73 6.27 6.93
CA LEU A 26 -2.71 6.89 5.61
C LEU A 26 -4.13 7.04 5.04
N ILE A 27 -4.95 6.00 5.18
CA ILE A 27 -6.37 6.01 4.78
C ILE A 27 -7.13 7.09 5.55
N GLN A 28 -6.96 7.15 6.88
CA GLN A 28 -7.62 8.16 7.71
C GLN A 28 -7.26 9.59 7.29
N GLU A 29 -5.96 9.85 7.07
CA GLU A 29 -5.48 11.15 6.59
C GLU A 29 -6.00 11.49 5.19
N TYR A 30 -6.09 10.49 4.32
CA TYR A 30 -6.67 10.65 2.98
C TYR A 30 -8.15 10.99 3.06
N ASP A 31 -8.93 10.27 3.87
CA ASP A 31 -10.36 10.50 4.01
C ASP A 31 -10.64 11.88 4.61
N ALA A 32 -9.85 12.30 5.61
CA ALA A 32 -9.98 13.61 6.23
C ALA A 32 -9.64 14.78 5.28
N LYS A 33 -8.62 14.64 4.43
CA LYS A 33 -8.14 15.74 3.56
C LYS A 33 -8.76 15.73 2.16
N TYR A 34 -9.11 14.57 1.64
CA TYR A 34 -9.43 14.36 0.23
C TYR A 34 -10.69 13.51 0.01
N GLY A 35 -11.39 13.08 1.06
CA GLY A 35 -12.55 12.20 0.97
C GLY A 35 -13.67 12.72 0.05
N SER A 36 -13.79 14.04 -0.11
CA SER A 36 -14.78 14.71 -0.95
C SER A 36 -14.26 15.16 -2.32
N CYS A 37 -12.96 15.04 -2.62
CA CYS A 37 -12.38 15.49 -3.89
C CYS A 37 -12.05 14.30 -4.82
N SER A 38 -12.93 14.03 -5.78
CA SER A 38 -12.74 12.95 -6.76
C SER A 38 -11.50 13.13 -7.64
N GLN A 39 -11.13 14.38 -7.95
CA GLN A 39 -9.96 14.70 -8.77
C GLN A 39 -8.64 14.35 -8.07
N THR A 40 -8.56 14.53 -6.74
CA THR A 40 -7.37 14.17 -5.97
C THR A 40 -7.13 12.66 -5.93
N ARG A 41 -8.22 11.87 -5.92
CA ARG A 41 -8.13 10.41 -5.99
C ARG A 41 -7.47 9.95 -7.28
N GLU A 42 -7.88 10.52 -8.41
CA GLU A 42 -7.34 10.15 -9.72
C GLU A 42 -5.86 10.50 -9.84
N ILE A 43 -5.46 11.67 -9.34
CA ILE A 43 -4.05 12.08 -9.27
C ILE A 43 -3.25 11.07 -8.42
N ILE A 44 -3.75 10.67 -7.24
CA ILE A 44 -3.07 9.71 -6.39
C ILE A 44 -2.92 8.35 -7.07
N ARG A 45 -3.97 7.86 -7.75
CA ARG A 45 -3.91 6.61 -8.53
C ARG A 45 -2.83 6.69 -9.62
N GLN A 46 -2.82 7.76 -10.41
CA GLN A 46 -1.83 7.94 -11.47
C GLN A 46 -0.40 8.02 -10.93
N GLN A 47 -0.18 8.79 -9.87
CA GLN A 47 1.14 8.93 -9.24
C GLN A 47 1.63 7.61 -8.66
N CYS A 48 0.75 6.86 -7.97
CA CYS A 48 1.09 5.53 -7.50
C CYS A 48 1.43 4.62 -8.68
N SER A 49 0.60 4.59 -9.73
CA SER A 49 0.74 3.69 -10.89
C SER A 49 2.05 3.88 -11.65
N GLN A 50 2.52 5.12 -11.75
CA GLN A 50 3.70 5.46 -12.54
C GLN A 50 5.01 5.30 -11.77
N LYS A 51 4.98 5.46 -10.44
CA LYS A 51 6.19 5.55 -9.62
C LYS A 51 6.45 4.32 -8.76
N LEU A 52 5.41 3.60 -8.35
CA LEU A 52 5.54 2.52 -7.38
C LEU A 52 5.50 1.17 -8.10
N ARG A 53 6.58 0.41 -7.97
CA ARG A 53 6.69 -0.95 -8.51
C ARG A 53 6.12 -1.99 -7.55
N LEU A 54 6.20 -1.71 -6.25
CA LEU A 54 5.78 -2.65 -5.22
C LEU A 54 5.36 -1.94 -3.94
N MET A 55 4.22 -2.36 -3.39
CA MET A 55 3.81 -2.01 -2.02
C MET A 55 3.64 -3.30 -1.21
N MET A 56 4.24 -3.34 -0.03
CA MET A 56 4.20 -4.50 0.86
C MET A 56 3.55 -4.14 2.18
N CYS A 57 2.77 -5.07 2.71
CA CYS A 57 2.27 -5.03 4.07
C CYS A 57 2.79 -6.24 4.84
N GLY A 58 3.42 -6.03 5.99
CA GLY A 58 3.95 -7.13 6.78
C GLY A 58 3.93 -6.93 8.28
N SER A 59 4.55 -7.89 9.00
CA SER A 59 4.67 -7.95 10.46
C SER A 59 3.37 -8.20 11.25
N ALA A 60 2.21 -8.14 10.61
CA ALA A 60 0.93 -8.54 11.18
C ALA A 60 -0.07 -8.87 10.06
N ALA A 61 -1.16 -9.57 10.40
CA ALA A 61 -2.27 -9.82 9.48
C ALA A 61 -2.82 -8.49 8.94
N LEU A 62 -3.01 -8.39 7.62
CA LEU A 62 -3.62 -7.22 6.99
C LEU A 62 -5.15 -7.41 6.93
N PRO A 63 -5.93 -6.58 7.63
CA PRO A 63 -7.39 -6.64 7.55
C PRO A 63 -7.88 -6.38 6.13
N GLU A 64 -8.85 -7.18 5.69
CA GLU A 64 -9.48 -7.06 4.37
C GLU A 64 -10.05 -5.66 4.10
N SER A 65 -10.58 -5.01 5.13
CA SER A 65 -11.13 -3.64 5.07
C SER A 65 -10.05 -2.61 4.70
N ILE A 66 -8.86 -2.72 5.31
CA ILE A 66 -7.71 -1.84 5.01
C ILE A 66 -7.23 -2.11 3.59
N TYR A 67 -7.07 -3.39 3.21
CA TYR A 67 -6.67 -3.77 1.86
C TYR A 67 -7.59 -3.19 0.79
N ARG A 68 -8.91 -3.42 0.92
CA ARG A 68 -9.89 -2.94 -0.06
C ARG A 68 -9.94 -1.42 -0.15
N ARG A 69 -9.92 -0.74 1.00
CA ARG A 69 -9.94 0.74 1.02
C ARG A 69 -8.66 1.31 0.40
N TRP A 70 -7.51 0.70 0.67
CA TRP A 70 -6.26 1.09 0.03
C TRP A 70 -6.26 0.87 -1.48
N TYR A 71 -6.77 -0.27 -1.95
CA TYR A 71 -6.93 -0.56 -3.37
C TYR A 71 -7.86 0.46 -4.07
N GLN A 72 -8.95 0.85 -3.41
CA GLN A 72 -9.84 1.89 -3.92
C GLN A 72 -9.12 3.24 -4.07
N ILE A 73 -8.29 3.63 -3.10
CA ILE A 73 -7.58 4.90 -3.11
C ILE A 73 -6.44 4.90 -4.12
N SER A 74 -5.56 3.90 -4.05
CA SER A 74 -4.28 3.87 -4.79
C SER A 74 -4.30 3.07 -6.09
N GLY A 75 -5.22 2.12 -6.23
CA GLY A 75 -5.23 1.14 -7.33
C GLY A 75 -4.21 0.00 -7.17
N TYR A 76 -3.47 -0.06 -6.07
CA TYR A 76 -2.44 -1.07 -5.84
C TYR A 76 -2.92 -2.24 -5.01
N ASN A 77 -2.52 -3.45 -5.43
CA ASN A 77 -2.59 -4.64 -4.62
C ASN A 77 -1.42 -4.65 -3.63
N LEU A 78 -1.73 -4.55 -2.33
CA LEU A 78 -0.73 -4.74 -1.29
C LEU A 78 -0.28 -6.19 -1.26
N LEU A 79 1.04 -6.40 -1.33
CA LEU A 79 1.63 -7.71 -1.16
C LEU A 79 1.77 -8.02 0.33
N GLU A 80 0.95 -8.94 0.83
CA GLU A 80 1.06 -9.43 2.20
C GLU A 80 2.30 -10.30 2.35
N ARG A 81 3.10 -9.98 3.35
CA ARG A 81 4.35 -10.63 3.68
C ARG A 81 4.45 -10.79 5.19
N TYR A 82 4.32 -12.02 5.69
CA TYR A 82 4.53 -12.30 7.10
C TYR A 82 5.92 -12.89 7.32
N GLY A 83 6.67 -12.25 8.21
CA GLY A 83 7.99 -12.68 8.59
C GLY A 83 8.24 -12.35 10.05
N MET A 84 8.90 -13.25 10.75
CA MET A 84 9.41 -13.07 12.10
C MET A 84 10.91 -12.87 12.01
N THR A 85 11.51 -12.13 12.95
CA THR A 85 12.97 -11.99 13.05
C THR A 85 13.68 -13.33 13.10
N GLU A 86 13.03 -14.33 13.71
CA GLU A 86 13.51 -15.69 13.94
C GLU A 86 13.43 -16.58 12.70
N CYS A 87 12.52 -16.31 11.77
CA CYS A 87 12.27 -17.15 10.59
C CYS A 87 12.45 -16.41 9.25
N GLY A 88 12.85 -15.14 9.28
CA GLY A 88 12.87 -14.30 8.08
C GLY A 88 11.48 -14.16 7.47
N MET A 89 11.39 -14.16 6.14
CA MET A 89 10.11 -14.10 5.42
C MET A 89 9.50 -15.51 5.33
N ALA A 90 8.61 -15.85 6.25
CA ALA A 90 8.03 -17.19 6.32
C ALA A 90 6.93 -17.39 5.26
N LEU A 91 6.09 -16.38 5.04
CA LEU A 91 4.92 -16.48 4.17
C LEU A 91 4.71 -15.19 3.38
N SER A 92 4.33 -15.33 2.12
CA SER A 92 3.90 -14.19 1.31
C SER A 92 2.93 -14.60 0.24
N ASN A 93 1.99 -13.71 -0.07
CA ASN A 93 1.18 -13.85 -1.28
C ASN A 93 2.07 -13.86 -2.54
N PRO A 94 1.62 -14.47 -3.65
CA PRO A 94 2.33 -14.38 -4.92
C PRO A 94 2.50 -12.92 -5.35
N LEU A 95 3.69 -12.56 -5.84
CA LEU A 95 3.89 -11.23 -6.45
C LEU A 95 3.05 -11.08 -7.72
N TYR A 96 2.90 -12.17 -8.47
CA TYR A 96 2.04 -12.29 -9.64
C TYR A 96 1.06 -13.44 -9.37
N GLY A 97 -0.23 -13.14 -9.36
CA GLY A 97 -1.28 -14.12 -9.06
C GLY A 97 -2.37 -13.54 -8.17
N GLU A 98 -3.35 -14.37 -7.84
CA GLU A 98 -4.44 -13.98 -6.96
C GLU A 98 -3.97 -13.88 -5.50
N ARG A 99 -4.45 -12.86 -4.81
CA ARG A 99 -4.25 -12.70 -3.37
C ARG A 99 -5.11 -13.72 -2.64
N ILE A 100 -4.52 -14.43 -1.68
CA ILE A 100 -5.22 -15.26 -0.71
C ILE A 100 -5.30 -14.47 0.61
N PRO A 101 -6.50 -13.99 1.02
CA PRO A 101 -6.66 -13.26 2.27
C PRO A 101 -6.30 -14.14 3.47
N GLY A 102 -5.54 -13.59 4.42
CA GLY A 102 -5.19 -14.32 5.64
C GLY A 102 -4.15 -15.43 5.45
N LEU A 103 -3.40 -15.42 4.34
CA LEU A 103 -2.18 -16.21 4.22
C LEU A 103 -1.14 -15.64 5.22
N THR A 104 -1.24 -16.13 6.45
CA THR A 104 -0.39 -15.89 7.63
C THR A 104 0.16 -17.20 8.16
#